data_AF-A0A564Q6B6-F1
#
_entry.id   AF-A0A564Q6B6-F1
#
_cell.length_a   1.000
_cell.length_b   1.000
_cell.length_c   1.000
_cell.angle_alpha   90.00
_cell.angle_beta   90.00
_cell.angle_gamma   90.00
#
_symmetry.space_group_name_H-M   'P 1'
#
loop_
_entity.id
_entity.type
_entity.pdbx_description
1 polymer ?
#
loop_
_entity_poly.entity_id
_entity_poly.type
_entity_poly.pdbx_seq_one_letter_code
_entity_poly.pdbx_strand_id
1 'polypeptide(L)'
;MTEIPKSHPRYASLITRERLIEAYEEGILDEGALIEFGREEAVDYLIGERTIEEAYRSTKVAVSYILLSKNPMIVLDGVCIALAASEIKKICGALGLSVYIGEDLSEVRERLVGRLSLSPMKEGIEPKERMDTDLLIVHGKNKIFRDFNGRKIYFGLKIFSNDLKEMDVVILDSVVRFFSTIEEIFNKLREKSRRELIEITKDYNKGEILIDTLNFVVKRIERISDLQL
;
A
#
# COMPACT_ATOMS: atom_id res chain seq x y z
N MET A 1 0.46 26.62 -8.39
CA MET A 1 1.24 25.41 -8.73
C MET A 1 2.54 25.84 -9.37
N THR A 2 3.66 25.45 -8.76
CA THR A 2 4.98 25.62 -9.36
C THR A 2 5.14 24.54 -10.42
N GLU A 3 5.45 24.92 -11.67
CA GLU A 3 5.61 23.95 -12.76
C GLU A 3 6.93 23.18 -12.57
N ILE A 4 6.87 21.97 -12.00
CA ILE A 4 8.06 21.14 -11.77
C ILE A 4 8.43 20.47 -13.11
N PRO A 5 9.66 20.68 -13.64
CA PRO A 5 10.06 20.05 -14.89
C PRO A 5 10.07 18.52 -14.79
N LYS A 6 9.56 17.82 -15.80
CA LYS A 6 9.61 16.35 -15.88
C LYS A 6 11.04 15.79 -15.87
N SER A 7 12.02 16.60 -16.27
CA SER A 7 13.45 16.28 -16.22
C SER A 7 14.06 16.40 -14.81
N HIS A 8 13.32 16.95 -13.83
CA HIS A 8 13.84 17.11 -12.48
C HIS A 8 14.10 15.73 -11.85
N PRO A 9 15.27 15.48 -11.25
CA PRO A 9 15.62 14.16 -10.71
C PRO A 9 14.65 13.68 -9.61
N ARG A 10 13.94 14.62 -8.98
CA ARG A 10 12.92 14.35 -7.95
C ARG A 10 11.49 14.68 -8.37
N TYR A 11 11.21 14.72 -9.67
CA TYR A 11 9.89 15.07 -10.19
C TYR A 11 8.76 14.26 -9.50
N ALA A 12 8.92 12.94 -9.40
CA ALA A 12 7.91 12.07 -8.80
C ALA A 12 7.59 12.44 -7.35
N SER A 13 8.61 12.54 -6.48
CA SER A 13 8.43 12.92 -5.06
C SER A 13 7.80 14.31 -4.91
N LEU A 14 8.20 15.29 -5.74
CA LEU A 14 7.62 16.64 -5.68
C LEU A 14 6.15 16.66 -6.11
N ILE A 15 5.79 15.94 -7.17
CA ILE A 15 4.39 15.80 -7.61
C ILE A 15 3.54 15.10 -6.54
N THR A 16 4.08 14.07 -5.88
CA THR A 16 3.41 13.40 -4.76
C THR A 16 3.11 14.38 -3.63
N ARG A 17 4.07 15.26 -3.27
CA ARG A 17 3.86 16.29 -2.23
C ARG A 17 2.78 17.29 -2.61
N GLU A 18 2.80 17.83 -3.84
CA GLU A 18 1.79 18.78 -4.30
C GLU A 18 0.38 18.15 -4.23
N ARG A 19 0.21 16.90 -4.67
CA ARG A 19 -1.08 16.19 -4.57
C ARG A 19 -1.59 16.04 -3.14
N LEU A 20 -0.69 15.84 -2.18
CA LEU A 20 -1.06 15.74 -0.76
C LEU A 20 -1.42 17.09 -0.16
N ILE A 21 -0.71 18.16 -0.55
CA ILE A 21 -1.05 19.53 -0.16
C ILE A 21 -2.42 19.91 -0.72
N GLU A 22 -2.68 19.64 -2.00
CA GLU A 22 -3.99 19.85 -2.62
C GLU A 22 -5.10 19.08 -1.89
N ALA A 23 -4.87 17.79 -1.59
CA ALA A 23 -5.86 16.99 -0.87
C ALA A 23 -6.09 17.48 0.58
N TYR A 24 -5.08 18.06 1.23
CA TYR A 24 -5.22 18.73 2.52
C TYR A 24 -6.04 20.02 2.40
N GLU A 25 -5.76 20.86 1.40
CA GLU A 25 -6.50 22.10 1.12
C GLU A 25 -7.98 21.83 0.76
N GLU A 26 -8.25 20.70 0.12
CA GLU A 26 -9.61 20.20 -0.18
C GLU A 26 -10.33 19.61 1.04
N GLY A 27 -9.67 19.54 2.21
CA GLY A 27 -10.22 18.97 3.44
C GLY A 27 -10.42 17.45 3.39
N ILE A 28 -9.68 16.76 2.51
CA ILE A 28 -9.68 15.30 2.37
C ILE A 28 -8.61 14.65 3.26
N LEU A 29 -7.56 15.41 3.59
CA LEU A 29 -6.50 15.01 4.52
C LEU A 29 -6.44 15.97 5.71
N ASP A 30 -5.96 15.46 6.84
CA ASP A 30 -5.61 16.26 8.01
C ASP A 30 -4.09 16.48 8.12
N GLU A 31 -3.66 17.30 9.09
CA GLU A 31 -2.25 17.55 9.36
C GLU A 31 -1.49 16.25 9.73
N GLY A 32 -2.19 15.33 10.40
CA GLY A 32 -1.65 14.04 10.81
C GLY A 32 -1.22 13.18 9.63
N ALA A 33 -2.02 13.16 8.56
CA ALA A 33 -1.72 12.47 7.31
C ALA A 33 -0.47 13.05 6.62
N LEU A 34 -0.30 14.37 6.62
CA LEU A 34 0.90 15.02 6.06
C LEU A 34 2.17 14.67 6.86
N ILE A 35 2.09 14.67 8.19
CA ILE A 35 3.21 14.29 9.07
C ILE A 35 3.57 12.80 8.87
N GLU A 36 2.56 11.94 8.78
CA GLU A 36 2.74 10.52 8.53
C GLU A 36 3.41 10.27 7.18
N PHE A 37 2.94 10.93 6.12
CA PHE A 37 3.57 10.87 4.82
C PHE A 37 5.03 11.34 4.85
N GLY A 38 5.35 12.44 5.55
CA GLY A 38 6.72 12.91 5.69
C GLY A 38 7.65 11.88 6.33
N ARG A 39 7.15 11.08 7.29
CA ARG A 39 7.90 9.95 7.87
C ARG A 39 8.08 8.81 6.88
N GLU A 40 7.06 8.49 6.09
CA GLU A 40 7.14 7.47 5.04
C GLU A 40 8.11 7.87 3.95
N GLU A 41 8.11 9.14 3.53
CA GLU A 41 9.05 9.67 2.56
C GLU A 41 10.49 9.59 3.09
N ALA A 42 10.73 9.89 4.37
CA ALA A 42 12.03 9.71 5.00
C ALA A 42 12.54 8.26 4.89
N VAL A 43 11.66 7.28 5.10
CA VAL A 43 11.98 5.86 4.89
C VAL A 43 12.18 5.55 3.41
N ASP A 44 11.42 6.20 2.51
CA ASP A 44 11.55 6.00 1.07
C ASP A 44 12.96 6.36 0.57
N TYR A 45 13.56 7.45 1.08
CA TYR A 45 14.96 7.77 0.80
C TYR A 45 15.93 6.67 1.24
N LEU A 46 15.67 6.07 2.41
CA LEU A 46 16.51 5.01 2.97
C LEU A 46 16.44 3.72 2.14
N ILE A 47 15.32 3.43 1.48
CA ILE A 47 15.21 2.30 0.54
C ILE A 47 15.60 2.69 -0.90
N GLY A 48 15.83 3.98 -1.14
CA GLY A 48 16.30 4.52 -2.41
C GLY A 48 15.19 4.80 -3.43
N GLU A 49 14.00 5.15 -2.96
CA GLU A 49 12.84 5.58 -3.76
C GLU A 49 12.43 4.58 -4.85
N ARG A 50 12.59 3.29 -4.56
CA ARG A 50 12.32 2.19 -5.48
C ARG A 50 11.73 0.99 -4.76
N THR A 51 11.00 0.17 -5.50
CA THR A 51 10.61 -1.16 -5.04
C THR A 51 11.87 -2.04 -4.93
N ILE A 52 12.19 -2.45 -3.70
CA ILE A 52 13.30 -3.39 -3.42
C ILE A 52 12.84 -4.84 -3.60
N GLU A 53 13.79 -5.77 -3.65
CA GLU A 53 13.51 -7.20 -3.88
C GLU A 53 12.57 -7.77 -2.80
N GLU A 54 12.78 -7.37 -1.54
CA GLU A 54 11.97 -7.77 -0.39
C GLU A 54 10.50 -7.33 -0.56
N ALA A 55 10.28 -6.07 -0.96
CA ALA A 55 8.96 -5.54 -1.24
C ALA A 55 8.30 -6.24 -2.44
N TYR A 56 9.06 -6.53 -3.50
CA TYR A 56 8.57 -7.28 -4.66
C TYR A 56 8.16 -8.71 -4.28
N ARG A 57 8.99 -9.42 -3.50
CA ARG A 57 8.71 -10.77 -2.98
C ARG A 57 7.44 -10.78 -2.13
N SER A 58 7.29 -9.82 -1.20
CA SER A 58 6.06 -9.68 -0.41
C SER A 58 4.84 -9.40 -1.28
N THR A 59 4.97 -8.55 -2.29
CA THR A 59 3.86 -8.24 -3.22
C THR A 59 3.46 -9.48 -4.02
N LYS A 60 4.42 -10.31 -4.43
CA LYS A 60 4.17 -11.59 -5.12
C LYS A 60 3.36 -12.56 -4.27
N VAL A 61 3.68 -12.64 -2.98
CA VAL A 61 2.94 -13.45 -2.01
C VAL A 61 1.54 -12.88 -1.77
N ALA A 62 1.43 -11.55 -1.66
CA ALA A 62 0.14 -10.88 -1.50
C ALA A 62 -0.80 -11.14 -2.68
N VAL A 63 -0.34 -10.97 -3.93
CA VAL A 63 -1.14 -11.28 -5.13
C VAL A 63 -1.55 -12.75 -5.15
N SER A 64 -0.64 -13.65 -4.75
CA SER A 64 -0.97 -15.08 -4.66
C SER A 64 -2.10 -15.34 -3.67
N TYR A 65 -2.08 -14.68 -2.50
CA TYR A 65 -3.19 -14.77 -1.54
C TYR A 65 -4.48 -14.14 -2.05
N ILE A 66 -4.41 -13.01 -2.76
CA ILE A 66 -5.59 -12.38 -3.37
C ILE A 66 -6.27 -13.34 -4.34
N LEU A 67 -5.50 -13.97 -5.24
CA LEU A 67 -6.03 -14.93 -6.22
C LEU A 67 -6.55 -16.23 -5.60
N LEU A 68 -6.10 -16.57 -4.39
CA LEU A 68 -6.56 -17.75 -3.64
C LEU A 68 -7.79 -17.45 -2.78
N SER A 69 -8.07 -16.18 -2.50
CA SER A 69 -9.14 -15.67 -1.64
C SER A 69 -10.49 -15.76 -2.33
N LYS A 70 -11.55 -15.92 -1.56
CA LYS A 70 -12.93 -15.86 -2.07
C LYS A 70 -13.48 -14.44 -2.05
N ASN A 71 -13.25 -13.71 -0.96
CA ASN A 71 -13.76 -12.37 -0.73
C ASN A 71 -12.66 -11.48 -0.15
N PRO A 72 -11.64 -11.12 -0.95
CA PRO A 72 -10.60 -10.22 -0.50
C PRO A 72 -11.11 -8.78 -0.41
N MET A 73 -10.71 -8.08 0.64
CA MET A 73 -11.02 -6.66 0.84
C MET A 73 -9.75 -5.84 1.03
N ILE A 74 -9.72 -4.65 0.43
CA ILE A 74 -8.69 -3.63 0.67
C ILE A 74 -9.30 -2.43 1.41
N VAL A 75 -8.64 -2.03 2.49
CA VAL A 75 -8.97 -0.85 3.30
C VAL A 75 -7.97 0.24 2.97
N LEU A 76 -8.50 1.37 2.49
CA LEU A 76 -7.72 2.50 2.00
C LEU A 76 -8.02 3.74 2.83
N ASP A 77 -7.01 4.58 3.03
CA ASP A 77 -7.15 5.89 3.67
C ASP A 77 -7.14 7.02 2.63
N GLY A 78 -7.25 8.26 3.11
CA GLY A 78 -7.24 9.43 2.24
C GLY A 78 -5.94 9.59 1.44
N VAL A 79 -4.79 9.18 2.00
CA VAL A 79 -3.49 9.26 1.32
C VAL A 79 -3.48 8.36 0.09
N CYS A 80 -3.99 7.13 0.21
CA CYS A 80 -4.13 6.23 -0.93
C CYS A 80 -4.93 6.87 -2.06
N ILE A 81 -6.08 7.46 -1.73
CA ILE A 81 -7.02 8.01 -2.72
C ILE A 81 -6.46 9.29 -3.34
N ALA A 82 -5.81 10.16 -2.56
CA ALA A 82 -5.15 11.36 -3.06
C ALA A 82 -4.05 11.04 -4.09
N LEU A 83 -3.30 9.96 -3.86
CA LEU A 83 -2.13 9.63 -4.67
C LEU A 83 -2.42 8.71 -5.87
N ALA A 84 -3.39 7.80 -5.74
CA ALA A 84 -3.53 6.66 -6.64
C ALA A 84 -4.98 6.29 -6.98
N ALA A 85 -5.95 7.22 -6.92
CA ALA A 85 -7.37 6.93 -7.18
C ALA A 85 -7.62 6.16 -8.49
N SER A 86 -6.96 6.56 -9.58
CA SER A 86 -7.08 5.90 -10.89
C SER A 86 -6.59 4.45 -10.88
N GLU A 87 -5.42 4.23 -10.29
CA GLU A 87 -4.75 2.95 -10.18
C GLU A 87 -5.54 2.02 -9.25
N ILE A 88 -5.99 2.53 -8.10
CA ILE A 88 -6.87 1.81 -7.17
C ILE A 88 -8.10 1.29 -7.91
N LYS A 89 -8.82 2.17 -8.63
CA LYS A 89 -10.04 1.79 -9.36
C LYS A 89 -9.77 0.66 -10.35
N LYS A 90 -8.71 0.81 -11.16
CA LYS A 90 -8.32 -0.16 -12.19
C LYS A 90 -7.95 -1.51 -11.56
N ILE A 91 -7.10 -1.49 -10.55
CA ILE A 91 -6.51 -2.70 -9.95
C ILE A 91 -7.52 -3.44 -9.11
N CYS A 92 -8.29 -2.74 -8.27
CA CYS A 92 -9.32 -3.37 -7.45
C CYS A 92 -10.39 -4.04 -8.32
N GLY A 93 -10.76 -3.41 -9.44
CA GLY A 93 -11.68 -4.01 -10.42
C GLY A 93 -11.09 -5.26 -11.09
N ALA A 94 -9.82 -5.21 -11.49
CA ALA A 94 -9.15 -6.34 -12.11
C ALA A 94 -8.94 -7.54 -11.16
N LEU A 95 -8.69 -7.25 -9.88
CA LEU A 95 -8.45 -8.25 -8.82
C LEU A 95 -9.73 -8.72 -8.12
N GLY A 96 -10.89 -8.12 -8.42
CA GLY A 96 -12.14 -8.41 -7.71
C GLY A 96 -12.10 -8.04 -6.22
N LEU A 97 -11.32 -7.02 -5.85
CA LEU A 97 -11.21 -6.56 -4.46
C LEU A 97 -12.43 -5.74 -4.07
N SER A 98 -13.02 -6.06 -2.92
CA SER A 98 -13.93 -5.11 -2.26
C SER A 98 -13.12 -3.96 -1.68
N VAL A 99 -13.58 -2.72 -1.87
CA VAL A 99 -12.86 -1.53 -1.38
C VAL A 99 -13.63 -0.91 -0.23
N TYR A 100 -12.97 -0.69 0.90
CA TYR A 100 -13.53 0.05 2.03
C TYR A 100 -12.65 1.26 2.33
N ILE A 101 -13.28 2.43 2.54
CA ILE A 101 -12.57 3.65 2.91
C ILE A 101 -12.55 3.77 4.43
N GLY A 102 -11.36 3.63 5.01
CA GLY A 102 -11.11 3.63 6.45
C GLY A 102 -11.02 5.03 7.04
N GLU A 103 -12.05 5.85 6.82
CA GLU A 103 -12.19 7.22 7.34
C GLU A 103 -13.42 7.31 8.26
N ASP A 104 -13.24 7.84 9.46
CA ASP A 104 -14.29 7.91 10.48
C ASP A 104 -15.22 9.11 10.27
N LEU A 105 -14.70 10.21 9.70
CA LEU A 105 -15.48 11.42 9.44
C LEU A 105 -16.34 11.25 8.18
N SER A 106 -17.67 11.18 8.36
CA SER A 106 -18.62 10.91 7.28
C SER A 106 -18.50 11.87 6.09
N GLU A 107 -18.33 13.17 6.35
CA GLU A 107 -18.19 14.19 5.29
C GLU A 107 -16.90 13.98 4.47
N VAL A 108 -15.78 13.70 5.14
CA VAL A 108 -14.49 13.42 4.48
C VAL A 108 -14.60 12.13 3.67
N ARG A 109 -15.23 11.11 4.25
CA ARG A 109 -15.47 9.82 3.59
C ARG A 109 -16.32 9.98 2.33
N GLU A 110 -17.38 10.78 2.34
CA GLU A 110 -18.18 11.05 1.14
C GLU A 110 -17.35 11.68 0.01
N ARG A 111 -16.49 12.66 0.34
CA ARG A 111 -15.55 13.27 -0.63
C ARG A 111 -14.58 12.23 -1.19
N LEU A 112 -14.04 11.36 -0.34
CA LEU A 112 -13.15 10.27 -0.73
C LEU A 112 -13.82 9.25 -1.67
N VAL A 113 -15.05 8.83 -1.35
CA VAL A 113 -15.87 7.96 -2.22
C VAL A 113 -16.09 8.63 -3.58
N GLY A 114 -16.43 9.91 -3.58
CA GLY A 114 -16.62 10.70 -4.80
C GLY A 114 -15.36 10.74 -5.66
N ARG A 115 -14.21 11.05 -5.06
CA ARG A 115 -12.90 11.11 -5.75
C ARG A 115 -12.48 9.76 -6.33
N LEU A 116 -12.73 8.67 -5.60
CA LEU A 116 -12.40 7.33 -6.06
C LEU A 116 -13.33 6.85 -7.20
N SER A 117 -14.58 7.33 -7.22
CA SER A 117 -15.54 7.06 -8.29
C SER A 117 -15.64 5.57 -8.63
N LEU A 118 -15.97 4.74 -7.63
CA LEU A 118 -15.88 3.28 -7.67
C LEU A 118 -16.70 2.59 -8.77
N SER A 119 -17.70 3.24 -9.36
CA SER A 119 -18.56 2.67 -10.41
C SER A 119 -17.74 2.00 -11.54
N PRO A 120 -18.03 0.72 -11.89
CA PRO A 120 -19.19 -0.07 -11.47
C PRO A 120 -19.05 -0.81 -10.12
N MET A 121 -17.89 -0.74 -9.45
CA MET A 121 -17.71 -1.29 -8.10
C MET A 121 -18.50 -0.45 -7.09
N LYS A 122 -18.91 -1.09 -5.99
CA LYS A 122 -19.49 -0.42 -4.83
C LYS A 122 -18.48 -0.43 -3.70
N GLU A 123 -18.52 0.62 -2.90
CA GLU A 123 -17.82 0.60 -1.62
C GLU A 123 -18.37 -0.53 -0.76
N GLY A 124 -17.47 -1.22 -0.06
CA GLY A 124 -17.78 -2.31 0.85
C GLY A 124 -18.36 -1.83 2.17
N ILE A 125 -18.78 -2.79 2.96
CA ILE A 125 -19.15 -2.63 4.37
C ILE A 125 -17.88 -2.76 5.21
N GLU A 126 -17.84 -2.15 6.39
CA GLU A 126 -16.71 -2.28 7.32
C GLU A 126 -16.35 -3.75 7.57
N PRO A 127 -15.05 -4.13 7.60
CA PRO A 127 -14.62 -5.52 7.75
C PRO A 127 -15.25 -6.28 8.92
N LYS A 128 -15.45 -5.63 10.08
CA LYS A 128 -16.05 -6.27 11.27
C LYS A 128 -17.52 -6.68 11.06
N GLU A 129 -18.21 -6.02 10.14
CA GLU A 129 -19.62 -6.26 9.82
C GLU A 129 -19.78 -7.23 8.63
N ARG A 130 -18.67 -7.53 7.93
CA ARG A 130 -18.65 -8.41 6.75
C ARG A 130 -17.99 -9.76 7.05
N MET A 131 -18.82 -10.69 7.54
CA MET A 131 -18.40 -12.01 8.02
C MET A 131 -17.77 -12.93 6.95
N ASP A 132 -17.97 -12.68 5.66
CA ASP A 132 -17.47 -13.53 4.57
C ASP A 132 -16.09 -13.12 4.04
N THR A 133 -15.51 -12.02 4.54
CA THR A 133 -14.17 -11.52 4.17
C THR A 133 -13.10 -12.49 4.69
N ASP A 134 -12.26 -13.04 3.80
CA ASP A 134 -11.23 -14.02 4.15
C ASP A 134 -9.78 -13.49 4.04
N LEU A 135 -9.60 -12.31 3.44
CA LEU A 135 -8.34 -11.61 3.32
C LEU A 135 -8.56 -10.09 3.45
N LEU A 136 -7.78 -9.45 4.31
CA LEU A 136 -7.79 -8.01 4.49
C LEU A 136 -6.44 -7.42 4.10
N ILE A 137 -6.45 -6.43 3.20
CA ILE A 137 -5.28 -5.66 2.79
C ILE A 137 -5.45 -4.25 3.36
N VAL A 138 -4.48 -3.74 4.10
CA VAL A 138 -4.62 -2.47 4.82
C VAL A 138 -3.46 -1.52 4.56
N HIS A 139 -3.80 -0.24 4.43
CA HIS A 139 -2.86 0.88 4.45
C HIS A 139 -2.99 1.70 5.73
N GLY A 140 -1.90 2.38 6.10
CA GLY A 140 -2.01 3.54 6.99
C GLY A 140 -2.18 3.22 8.47
N LYS A 141 -2.86 4.12 9.18
CA LYS A 141 -3.05 4.12 10.66
C LYS A 141 -4.30 3.36 11.09
N ASN A 142 -5.11 2.91 10.14
CA ASN A 142 -6.42 2.37 10.44
C ASN A 142 -6.30 1.04 11.20
N LYS A 143 -6.93 0.97 12.39
CA LYS A 143 -6.89 -0.19 13.30
C LYS A 143 -8.01 -1.21 13.09
N ILE A 144 -8.81 -1.05 12.03
CA ILE A 144 -9.90 -1.98 11.64
C ILE A 144 -9.42 -3.42 11.53
N PHE A 145 -8.14 -3.64 11.19
CA PHE A 145 -7.57 -4.98 11.13
C PHE A 145 -7.56 -5.72 12.48
N ARG A 146 -7.68 -5.04 13.62
CA ARG A 146 -7.56 -5.66 14.96
C ARG A 146 -8.72 -6.61 15.25
N ASP A 147 -9.92 -6.26 14.80
CA ASP A 147 -11.13 -7.06 14.98
C ASP A 147 -11.30 -8.14 13.88
N PHE A 148 -10.38 -8.17 12.91
CA PHE A 148 -10.41 -9.13 11.82
C PHE A 148 -9.67 -10.42 12.17
N ASN A 149 -10.31 -11.57 11.99
CA ASN A 149 -9.77 -12.89 12.32
C ASN A 149 -9.23 -13.69 11.11
N GLY A 150 -9.21 -13.09 9.91
CA GLY A 150 -8.63 -13.70 8.71
C GLY A 150 -7.19 -13.25 8.44
N ARG A 151 -6.71 -13.54 7.23
CA ARG A 151 -5.34 -13.18 6.82
C ARG A 151 -5.21 -11.67 6.60
N LYS A 152 -4.13 -11.07 7.11
CA LYS A 152 -3.87 -9.62 7.07
C LYS A 152 -2.63 -9.31 6.24
N ILE A 153 -2.75 -8.39 5.29
CA ILE A 153 -1.65 -7.88 4.47
C ILE A 153 -1.53 -6.39 4.72
N TYR A 154 -0.34 -5.93 5.11
CA TYR A 154 -0.02 -4.51 5.17
C TYR A 154 0.76 -4.07 3.95
N PHE A 155 0.49 -2.86 3.47
CA PHE A 155 1.36 -2.15 2.54
C PHE A 155 1.60 -0.71 3.02
N GLY A 156 2.83 -0.22 2.83
CA GLY A 156 3.26 1.12 3.22
C GLY A 156 4.67 1.12 3.79
N LEU A 157 5.19 2.28 4.21
CA LEU A 157 6.60 2.45 4.59
C LEU A 157 6.85 2.54 6.10
N LYS A 158 5.92 2.07 6.94
CA LYS A 158 6.05 2.11 8.41
C LYS A 158 6.91 0.97 8.97
N ILE A 159 8.18 0.91 8.59
CA ILE A 159 9.11 -0.20 8.89
C ILE A 159 9.29 -0.52 10.39
N PHE A 160 9.05 0.45 11.28
CA PHE A 160 9.18 0.28 12.74
C PHE A 160 7.84 0.24 13.48
N SER A 161 6.70 0.10 12.78
CA SER A 161 5.40 0.06 13.45
C SER A 161 5.19 -1.25 14.20
N ASN A 162 4.67 -1.16 15.43
CA ASN A 162 4.26 -2.33 16.20
C ASN A 162 3.06 -3.06 15.57
N ASP A 163 2.24 -2.36 14.79
CA ASP A 163 1.07 -2.95 14.13
C ASP A 163 1.48 -4.02 13.09
N LEU A 164 2.72 -3.98 12.58
CA LEU A 164 3.24 -5.00 11.66
C LEU A 164 3.28 -6.41 12.27
N LYS A 165 3.30 -6.53 13.61
CA LYS A 165 3.29 -7.82 14.30
C LYS A 165 2.00 -8.60 14.04
N GLU A 166 0.89 -7.91 13.87
CA GLU A 166 -0.41 -8.49 13.57
C GLU A 166 -0.58 -8.91 12.11
N MET A 167 0.32 -8.48 11.22
CA MET A 167 0.23 -8.74 9.79
C MET A 167 0.81 -10.10 9.44
N ASP A 168 0.19 -10.81 8.50
CA ASP A 168 0.72 -12.05 7.94
C ASP A 168 1.71 -11.76 6.81
N VAL A 169 1.45 -10.73 6.00
CA VAL A 169 2.32 -10.24 4.92
C VAL A 169 2.56 -8.75 5.08
N VAL A 170 3.79 -8.31 4.86
CA VAL A 170 4.21 -6.91 5.00
C VAL A 170 4.92 -6.50 3.71
N ILE A 171 4.36 -5.50 3.03
CA ILE A 171 4.92 -4.92 1.82
C ILE A 171 5.45 -3.53 2.17
N LEU A 172 6.78 -3.40 2.24
CA LEU A 172 7.46 -2.16 2.56
C LEU A 172 7.76 -1.38 1.27
N ASP A 173 6.74 -0.70 0.75
CA ASP A 173 6.84 0.11 -0.46
C ASP A 173 5.89 1.30 -0.40
N SER A 174 6.13 2.31 -1.25
CA SER A 174 5.23 3.46 -1.33
C SER A 174 3.90 3.10 -1.98
N VAL A 175 2.83 3.81 -1.62
CA VAL A 175 1.48 3.63 -2.19
C VAL A 175 1.50 3.57 -3.71
N VAL A 176 2.17 4.54 -4.36
CA VAL A 176 2.20 4.66 -5.82
C VAL A 176 2.88 3.44 -6.46
N ARG A 177 4.02 3.00 -5.90
CA ARG A 177 4.75 1.84 -6.44
C ARG A 177 4.06 0.52 -6.11
N PHE A 178 3.39 0.40 -4.97
CA PHE A 178 2.59 -0.76 -4.61
C PHE A 178 1.54 -1.07 -5.67
N PHE A 179 0.73 -0.08 -6.07
CA PHE A 179 -0.29 -0.28 -7.09
C PHE A 179 0.32 -0.60 -8.47
N SER A 180 1.44 0.03 -8.85
CA SER A 180 2.11 -0.37 -10.10
C SER A 180 2.64 -1.82 -10.06
N THR A 181 3.21 -2.23 -8.92
CA THR A 181 3.84 -3.54 -8.75
C THR A 181 2.80 -4.66 -8.66
N ILE A 182 1.68 -4.42 -7.98
CA ILE A 182 0.60 -5.42 -7.85
C ILE A 182 -0.04 -5.70 -9.21
N GLU A 183 -0.20 -4.69 -10.07
CA GLU A 183 -0.70 -4.88 -11.44
C GLU A 183 0.27 -5.75 -12.26
N GLU A 184 1.57 -5.43 -12.23
CA GLU A 184 2.60 -6.19 -12.93
C GLU A 184 2.58 -7.67 -12.50
N ILE A 185 2.56 -7.92 -11.20
CA ILE A 185 2.57 -9.26 -10.63
C ILE A 185 1.27 -10.00 -10.92
N PHE A 186 0.11 -9.34 -10.80
CA PHE A 186 -1.18 -9.94 -11.14
C PHE A 186 -1.20 -10.47 -12.57
N ASN A 187 -0.72 -9.68 -13.53
CA ASN A 187 -0.64 -10.10 -14.92
C ASN A 187 0.26 -11.33 -15.13
N LYS A 188 1.30 -11.51 -14.30
CA LYS A 188 2.18 -12.70 -14.34
C LYS A 188 1.57 -13.93 -13.65
N LEU A 189 0.69 -13.74 -12.67
CA LEU A 189 0.18 -14.83 -11.81
C LEU A 189 -1.26 -15.27 -12.13
N ARG A 190 -2.05 -14.46 -12.84
CA ARG A 190 -3.49 -14.71 -13.08
C ARG A 190 -3.81 -16.04 -13.78
N GLU A 191 -2.90 -16.58 -14.59
CA GLU A 191 -3.08 -17.85 -15.29
C GLU A 191 -2.49 -19.06 -14.54
N LYS A 192 -1.93 -18.84 -13.34
CA LYS A 192 -1.35 -19.94 -12.55
C LYS A 192 -2.41 -20.78 -11.88
N SER A 193 -2.10 -22.07 -11.75
CA SER A 193 -2.94 -23.00 -11.00
C SER A 193 -2.92 -22.68 -9.50
N ARG A 194 -3.99 -23.08 -8.80
CA ARG A 194 -4.09 -22.99 -7.34
C ARG A 194 -2.85 -23.58 -6.64
N ARG A 195 -2.31 -24.69 -7.15
CA ARG A 195 -1.12 -25.35 -6.59
C ARG A 195 0.13 -24.47 -6.71
N GLU A 196 0.35 -23.86 -7.86
CA GLU A 196 1.50 -22.95 -8.07
C GLU A 196 1.39 -21.69 -7.20
N LEU A 197 0.19 -21.13 -7.07
CA LEU A 197 -0.04 -19.97 -6.20
C LEU A 197 0.24 -20.31 -4.74
N ILE A 198 -0.19 -21.49 -4.27
CA ILE A 198 0.15 -21.97 -2.92
C ILE A 198 1.66 -22.13 -2.76
N GLU A 199 2.36 -22.67 -3.76
CA GLU A 199 3.82 -22.84 -3.72
C GLU A 199 4.56 -21.52 -3.50
N ILE A 200 4.13 -20.45 -4.17
CA ILE A 200 4.71 -19.10 -4.00
C ILE A 200 4.61 -18.61 -2.55
N THR A 201 3.60 -19.05 -1.80
CA THR A 201 3.33 -18.55 -0.44
C THR A 201 4.05 -19.32 0.66
N LYS A 202 4.58 -20.52 0.38
CA LYS A 202 5.07 -21.45 1.42
C LYS A 202 6.28 -20.94 2.20
N ASP A 203 7.22 -20.31 1.51
CA ASP A 203 8.50 -19.87 2.09
C ASP A 203 8.46 -18.42 2.54
N TYR A 204 7.28 -17.81 2.61
CA TYR A 204 7.16 -16.44 3.06
C TYR A 204 7.32 -16.36 4.58
N ASN A 205 8.36 -15.64 5.02
CA ASN A 205 8.60 -15.32 6.42
C ASN A 205 8.67 -13.81 6.60
N LYS A 206 7.68 -13.23 7.27
CA LYS A 206 7.63 -11.77 7.52
C LYS A 206 8.83 -11.26 8.33
N GLY A 207 9.35 -12.06 9.27
CA GLY A 207 10.51 -11.69 10.08
C GLY A 207 11.76 -11.55 9.24
N GLU A 208 11.98 -12.50 8.33
CA GLU A 208 13.09 -12.45 7.36
C GLU A 208 12.96 -11.24 6.44
N ILE A 209 11.77 -10.97 5.88
CA ILE A 209 11.52 -9.78 5.04
C ILE A 209 11.86 -8.48 5.76
N LEU A 210 11.47 -8.35 7.03
CA LEU A 210 11.77 -7.15 7.83
C LEU A 210 13.28 -7.02 8.07
N ILE A 211 13.95 -8.11 8.45
CA ILE A 211 15.40 -8.12 8.68
C ILE A 211 16.18 -7.81 7.39
N ASP A 212 15.79 -8.42 6.27
CA ASP A 212 16.41 -8.22 4.97
C ASP A 212 16.23 -6.78 4.48
N THR A 213 15.05 -6.19 4.69
CA THR A 213 14.80 -4.77 4.39
C THR A 213 15.69 -3.84 5.22
N LEU A 214 15.85 -4.11 6.52
CA LEU A 214 16.76 -3.33 7.37
C LEU A 214 18.23 -3.50 6.96
N ASN A 215 18.64 -4.72 6.63
CA ASN A 215 19.99 -5.00 6.11
C ASN A 215 20.24 -4.29 4.78
N PHE A 216 19.24 -4.19 3.91
CA PHE A 216 19.31 -3.41 2.68
C PHE A 216 19.59 -1.93 2.99
N VAL A 217 18.83 -1.35 3.92
CA VAL A 217 19.00 0.04 4.36
C VAL A 217 20.40 0.28 4.93
N VAL A 218 20.87 -0.59 5.83
CA VAL A 218 22.22 -0.48 6.44
C VAL A 218 23.29 -0.49 5.35
N LYS A 219 23.27 -1.49 4.46
CA LYS A 219 24.23 -1.59 3.35
C LYS A 219 24.19 -0.37 2.42
N ARG A 220 23.01 0.23 2.23
CA ARG A 220 22.88 1.44 1.41
C ARG A 220 23.49 2.64 2.11
N ILE A 221 23.27 2.80 3.41
CA ILE A 221 23.89 3.87 4.22
C ILE A 221 25.42 3.74 4.15
N GLU A 222 25.97 2.55 4.39
CA GLU A 222 27.41 2.29 4.31
C GLU A 222 27.99 2.72 2.95
N ARG A 223 27.36 2.31 1.85
CA ARG A 223 27.79 2.72 0.50
C ARG A 223 27.75 4.22 0.27
N ILE A 224 26.75 4.92 0.80
CA ILE A 224 26.63 6.38 0.67
C ILE A 224 27.69 7.07 1.53
N SER A 225 27.99 6.55 2.72
CA SER A 225 29.05 7.05 3.59
C SER A 225 30.44 6.90 2.96
N ASP A 226 30.69 5.78 2.27
CA ASP A 226 31.95 5.53 1.57
C ASP A 226 32.17 6.46 0.37
N LEU A 227 31.09 7.00 -0.21
CA LEU A 227 31.14 7.88 -1.39
C LEU A 227 31.66 9.29 -1.10
N GLN A 228 32.05 9.61 0.15
CA GLN A 228 32.55 10.94 0.57
C GLN A 228 31.77 12.10 -0.08
N LEU A 229 30.54 12.33 0.40
CA LEU A 229 29.86 13.61 0.15
C LEU A 229 30.69 14.79 0.66
#